data_AF-A0ABD4AQU8-F1
#
_entry.id   AF-A0ABD4AQU8-F1
#
_cell.length_a   1.000
_cell.length_b   1.000
_cell.length_c   1.000
_cell.angle_alpha   90.00
_cell.angle_beta   90.00
_cell.angle_gamma   90.00
#
_symmetry.space_group_name_H-M   'P 1'
#
loop_
_entity.id
_entity.type
_entity.pdbx_description
1 polymer ?
#
loop_
_entity_poly.entity_id
_entity_poly.type
_entity_poly.pdbx_seq_one_letter_code
_entity_poly.pdbx_strand_id
1 'polypeptide(L)' 'MIFDTMKRELRELYDHVKETTAWETTIACGKVKLEDVPVAARQEHHRRLERMIELQAKYGL' A
#
# COMPACT_ATOMS: atom_id res chain seq x y z
N MET A 1 -10.12 1.61 -22.44
CA MET A 1 -9.47 0.50 -23.18
C MET A 1 -8.47 -0.21 -22.26
N ILE A 2 -7.89 -1.35 -22.65
CA ILE A 2 -6.95 -2.13 -21.81
C ILE A 2 -5.80 -1.26 -21.29
N PHE A 3 -5.30 -0.33 -22.11
CA PHE A 3 -4.24 0.60 -21.75
C PHE A 3 -4.63 1.58 -20.64
N ASP A 4 -5.85 2.10 -20.65
CA ASP A 4 -6.35 2.99 -19.58
C ASP A 4 -6.47 2.26 -18.24
N THR A 5 -6.91 1.00 -18.28
CA THR A 5 -6.98 0.14 -17.12
C THR A 5 -5.59 -0.10 -16.54
N MET A 6 -4.61 -0.45 -17.39
CA MET A 6 -3.22 -0.64 -16.98
C MET A 6 -2.63 0.63 -16.36
N LYS A 7 -2.87 1.80 -16.96
CA LYS A 7 -2.38 3.08 -16.42
C LYS A 7 -2.98 3.38 -15.05
N ARG A 8 -4.26 3.08 -14.84
CA ARG A 8 -4.92 3.24 -13.54
C ARG A 8 -4.34 2.29 -12.50
N GLU A 9 -4.14 1.03 -12.85
CA GLU A 9 -3.60 0.00 -11.95
C GLU A 9 -2.14 0.26 -11.57
N LEU A 10 -1.31 0.75 -12.50
CA LEU A 10 0.07 1.15 -12.19
C LEU A 10 0.12 2.41 -11.30
N ARG A 11 -0.81 3.35 -11.49
CA ARG A 11 -0.94 4.51 -10.59
C ARG A 11 -1.38 4.06 -9.20
N GLU A 12 -2.37 3.16 -9.13
CA GLU A 12 -2.81 2.55 -7.88
C GLU A 12 -1.64 1.88 -7.15
N LEU A 13 -0.82 1.10 -7.85
CA LEU A 13 0.37 0.48 -7.26
C LEU A 13 1.34 1.53 -6.69
N TYR A 14 1.63 2.59 -7.46
CA TYR A 14 2.50 3.67 -7.00
C TYR A 14 1.96 4.37 -5.75
N ASP A 15 0.65 4.67 -5.73
CA ASP A 15 0.01 5.31 -4.60
C ASP A 15 0.05 4.41 -3.35
N HIS A 16 -0.23 3.10 -3.50
CA HIS A 16 -0.12 2.13 -2.41
C HIS A 16 1.29 2.01 -1.86
N VAL A 17 2.32 1.96 -2.73
CA VAL A 17 3.72 1.96 -2.30
C VAL A 17 4.03 3.21 -1.48
N LYS A 18 3.65 4.39 -1.99
CA LYS A 18 3.90 5.66 -1.31
C LYS A 18 3.25 5.73 0.08
N GLU A 19 1.99 5.34 0.16
CA GLU A 19 1.23 5.35 1.43
C GLU A 19 1.79 4.34 2.44
N THR A 20 2.14 3.14 1.97
CA THR A 20 2.76 2.09 2.78
C THR A 20 4.10 2.55 3.34
N THR A 21 4.98 3.12 2.50
CA THR A 21 6.28 3.64 2.94
C THR A 21 6.11 4.77 3.97
N ALA A 22 5.17 5.68 3.76
CA ALA A 22 4.91 6.78 4.70
C ALA A 22 4.40 6.26 6.06
N TRP A 23 3.51 5.27 6.02
CA TRP A 23 3.00 4.59 7.21
C TRP A 23 4.11 3.89 7.99
N GLU A 24 4.88 3.04 7.32
CA GLU A 24 6.01 2.31 7.93
C GLU A 24 7.06 3.27 8.50
N THR A 25 7.39 4.34 7.77
CA THR A 25 8.33 5.37 8.25
C THR A 25 7.81 6.06 9.51
N THR A 26 6.50 6.35 9.55
CA THR A 26 5.88 7.00 10.72
C THR A 26 5.98 6.12 11.96
N ILE A 27 5.79 4.80 11.80
CA ILE A 27 5.94 3.82 12.88
C ILE A 27 7.40 3.64 13.27
N ALA A 28 8.29 3.43 12.29
CA ALA A 28 9.71 3.18 12.52
C ALA A 28 10.43 4.37 13.19
N CYS A 29 10.06 5.60 12.82
CA CYS A 29 10.56 6.80 13.48
C CYS A 29 9.89 7.07 14.84
N GLY A 30 9.01 6.18 15.33
CA GLY A 30 8.34 6.31 16.62
C GLY A 30 7.35 7.48 16.71
N LYS A 31 6.93 8.06 15.58
CA LYS A 31 5.94 9.15 15.56
C LYS A 31 4.56 8.66 15.98
N VAL A 32 4.27 7.39 15.68
CA VAL A 32 3.07 6.68 16.11
C VAL A 32 3.51 5.29 16.56
N LYS A 33 3.04 4.84 17.72
CA LYS A 33 3.27 3.45 18.12
C LYS A 33 2.24 2.54 17.49
N LEU A 34 2.67 1.37 17.03
CA LEU A 34 1.78 0.39 16.39
C LEU A 34 0.63 -0.08 17.32
N GLU A 35 0.87 -0.10 18.63
CA GLU A 35 -0.13 -0.46 19.65
C GLU A 35 -1.28 0.56 19.76
N ASP A 36 -1.00 1.83 19.47
CA ASP A 36 -1.98 2.93 19.50
C ASP A 36 -2.79 3.00 18.20
N VAL A 37 -2.40 2.24 17.18
CA VAL A 37 -3.10 2.22 15.89
C VAL A 37 -4.35 1.32 15.97
N PRO A 38 -5.54 1.84 15.60
CA PRO A 38 -6.76 1.05 15.53
C PRO A 38 -6.58 -0.22 14.70
N VAL A 39 -7.15 -1.33 15.17
CA VAL A 39 -7.11 -2.63 14.45
C VAL A 39 -7.61 -2.48 13.01
N ALA A 40 -8.67 -1.72 12.80
CA ALA A 40 -9.22 -1.46 11.46
C ALA A 40 -8.20 -0.78 10.53
N ALA A 41 -7.41 0.17 11.03
CA ALA A 41 -6.39 0.85 10.23
C ALA A 41 -5.21 -0.08 9.91
N ARG A 42 -4.86 -0.99 10.83
CA ARG A 42 -3.86 -2.05 10.57
C ARG A 42 -4.34 -3.06 9.54
N GLN A 43 -5.61 -3.47 9.61
CA GLN A 43 -6.22 -4.36 8.62
C GLN A 43 -6.27 -3.71 7.24
N GLU A 44 -6.60 -2.42 7.18
CA GLU A 44 -6.61 -1.69 5.92
C GLU A 44 -5.21 -1.60 5.30
N HIS A 45 -4.19 -1.32 6.11
CA HIS A 45 -2.80 -1.37 5.67
C HIS A 45 -2.42 -2.76 5.13
N HIS A 46 -2.86 -3.83 5.80
CA HIS A 46 -2.62 -5.20 5.34
C HIS A 46 -3.26 -5.48 3.97
N ARG A 47 -4.51 -5.05 3.74
CA ARG A 47 -5.16 -5.19 2.43
C ARG A 47 -4.44 -4.44 1.34
N ARG A 48 -3.87 -3.25 1.63
CA ARG A 48 -3.04 -2.53 0.66
C ARG A 48 -1.80 -3.33 0.29
N LEU A 49 -1.14 -3.97 1.25
CA LEU A 49 0.00 -4.85 0.98
C LEU A 49 -0.38 -6.04 0.09
N GLU A 50 -1.50 -6.71 0.38
CA GLU A 50 -2.02 -7.79 -0.48
C GLU A 50 -2.25 -7.29 -1.91
N ARG A 51 -2.90 -6.13 -2.05
CA ARG A 51 -3.16 -5.52 -3.35
C ARG A 51 -1.90 -5.13 -4.10
N MET A 52 -0.87 -4.64 -3.39
CA MET A 52 0.44 -4.35 -3.98
C MET A 52 1.09 -5.63 -4.54
N ILE A 53 1.07 -6.73 -3.79
CA ILE A 53 1.63 -8.02 -4.22
C ILE A 53 0.91 -8.53 -5.46
N GLU A 54 -0.42 -8.43 -5.51
CA GLU A 54 -1.21 -8.80 -6.70
C GLU A 54 -0.80 -7.99 -7.94
N LEU A 55 -0.68 -6.67 -7.80
CA LEU A 55 -0.31 -5.78 -8.90
C LEU A 55 1.14 -5.98 -9.34
N GLN A 56 2.07 -6.21 -8.40
CA GLN A 56 3.46 -6.55 -8.70
C GLN A 56 3.55 -7.86 -9.48
N ALA A 57 2.87 -8.92 -9.03
CA ALA A 57 2.83 -10.20 -9.72
C ALA A 57 2.21 -10.09 -11.12
N LYS A 58 1.16 -9.28 -11.28
CA LYS A 58 0.50 -9.04 -12.57
C LYS A 58 1.41 -8.36 -13.59
N TYR A 59 2.28 -7.46 -13.15
CA TYR A 59 3.16 -6.68 -14.05
C TYR A 59 4.61 -7.15 -14.09
N GLY A 60 5.00 -8.15 -13.28
CA GLY A 60 6.36 -8.68 -13.21
C GLY A 60 7.36 -7.69 -12.59
N LEU A 61 6.91 -6.96 -11.56
CA LEU A 61 7.71 -5.98 -10.81
C LEU A 61 8.23 -6.55 -9.47
#